data_AF-A0A7Z0TV17-F1
#
_entry.id   AF-A0A7Z0TV17-F1
#
_cell.length_a   1.000
_cell.length_b   1.000
_cell.length_c   1.000
_cell.angle_alpha   90.00
_cell.angle_beta   90.00
_cell.angle_gamma   90.00
#
_symmetry.space_group_name_H-M   'P 1'
#
loop_
_entity.id
_entity.type
_entity.pdbx_description
1 polymer ?
#
loop_
_entity_poly.entity_id
_entity_poly.type
_entity_poly.pdbx_seq_one_letter_code
_entity_poly.pdbx_strand_id
1 'polypeptide(L)'
;MSDTPYPIDLDSIRGAFPPGIEAPSLLVDFADWLNGRPWGSVGRFSLQGQFSDQAPIFDGSPLRDRFSLFMRLPDGSAVGGWYGAGLDRDNPPIVGLGSEGDYELLAPSLDGLLAKLTSQQFDKAWSDLKPHDEVECQTDELAKWLAGQPIGDKAACDDGAAELPDFRGFVEKWSRDREDYWANHRLMAELGWRLAAHLPKGKKPWDKTRFEVAIVGKQYEARVLTLGPQPFEEAASIESLLRDLREEMRKAQPELGLWHAMKFGLYVDGRVMPNFEYDVRPIIGGEPAQLSEAKADLARAPRPERWVPKWLA
;
A
#
# COMPACT_ATOMS: atom_id res chain seq x y z
N MET A 1 -3.63 14.85 -24.58
CA MET A 1 -2.88 14.23 -23.47
C MET A 1 -1.37 14.51 -23.56
N SER A 2 -0.84 14.98 -24.70
CA SER A 2 0.58 15.31 -24.91
C SER A 2 1.18 16.32 -23.93
N ASP A 3 0.35 17.14 -23.28
CA ASP A 3 0.82 18.27 -22.46
C ASP A 3 0.63 18.03 -20.96
N THR A 4 0.06 16.89 -20.55
CA THR A 4 -0.09 16.56 -19.12
C THR A 4 1.27 16.15 -18.59
N PRO A 5 1.87 16.85 -17.61
CA PRO A 5 3.16 16.44 -17.06
C PRO A 5 3.03 15.24 -16.10
N TYR A 6 4.14 14.57 -15.83
CA TYR A 6 4.18 13.52 -14.80
C TYR A 6 3.75 14.05 -13.41
N PRO A 7 2.82 13.35 -12.71
CA PRO A 7 2.54 13.63 -11.31
C PRO A 7 3.72 13.17 -10.43
N ILE A 8 4.29 14.08 -9.65
CA ILE A 8 5.46 13.84 -8.78
C ILE A 8 5.16 14.38 -7.39
N ASP A 9 5.31 13.53 -6.38
CA ASP A 9 5.17 13.86 -4.96
C ASP A 9 6.36 13.27 -4.18
N LEU A 10 7.46 14.02 -4.11
CA LEU A 10 8.68 13.60 -3.41
C LEU A 10 8.48 13.44 -1.90
N ASP A 11 7.56 14.18 -1.30
CA ASP A 11 7.29 14.08 0.13
C ASP A 11 6.67 12.72 0.47
N SER A 12 5.68 12.27 -0.32
CA SER A 12 5.10 10.95 -0.10
C SER A 12 6.10 9.84 -0.37
N ILE A 13 6.95 9.98 -1.40
CA ILE A 13 8.03 9.02 -1.68
C ILE A 13 8.92 8.88 -0.45
N ARG A 14 9.45 9.98 0.09
CA ARG A 14 10.29 9.95 1.30
C ARG A 14 9.58 9.36 2.51
N GLY A 15 8.28 9.63 2.66
CA GLY A 15 7.46 9.06 3.73
C GLY A 15 7.23 7.55 3.62
N ALA A 16 7.20 7.01 2.39
CA ALA A 16 6.98 5.59 2.12
C ALA A 16 8.20 4.70 2.41
N PHE A 17 9.40 5.27 2.57
CA PHE A 17 10.58 4.49 2.95
C PHE A 17 10.51 4.10 4.43
N PRO A 18 10.92 2.85 4.78
CA PRO A 18 11.04 2.44 6.17
C PRO A 18 11.91 3.40 7.02
N PRO A 19 11.60 3.59 8.31
CA PRO A 19 12.41 4.41 9.22
C PRO A 19 13.87 3.96 9.22
N GLY A 20 14.78 4.92 9.03
CA GLY A 20 16.21 4.66 8.93
C GLY A 20 16.72 4.43 7.51
N ILE A 21 15.84 4.34 6.51
CA ILE A 21 16.21 4.26 5.09
C ILE A 21 15.81 5.57 4.40
N GLU A 22 16.75 6.16 3.67
CA GLU A 22 16.48 7.35 2.86
C GLU A 22 16.12 6.97 1.42
N ALA A 23 15.34 7.81 0.76
CA ALA A 23 15.04 7.62 -0.66
C ALA A 23 16.35 7.71 -1.47
N PRO A 24 16.65 6.77 -2.38
CA PRO A 24 17.85 6.80 -3.19
C PRO A 24 17.99 8.11 -3.97
N SER A 25 19.21 8.67 -4.03
CA SER A 25 19.56 9.84 -4.85
C SER A 25 19.06 9.68 -6.28
N LEU A 26 19.31 8.52 -6.88
CA LEU A 26 18.87 8.17 -8.23
C LEU A 26 17.35 8.30 -8.43
N LEU A 27 16.53 7.99 -7.42
CA LEU A 27 15.08 8.14 -7.51
C LEU A 27 14.67 9.63 -7.50
N VAL A 28 15.37 10.43 -6.69
CA VAL A 28 15.16 11.90 -6.64
C VAL A 28 15.59 12.54 -7.95
N ASP A 29 16.77 12.18 -8.47
CA ASP A 29 17.29 12.68 -9.74
C ASP A 29 16.40 12.26 -10.92
N PHE A 30 15.83 11.05 -10.86
CA PHE A 30 14.86 10.58 -11.85
C PHE A 30 13.56 11.40 -11.82
N ALA A 31 13.06 11.74 -10.63
CA ALA A 31 11.91 12.62 -10.49
C ALA A 31 12.19 14.02 -11.06
N ASP A 32 13.36 14.57 -10.78
CA ASP A 32 13.80 15.85 -11.35
C ASP A 32 13.92 15.78 -12.88
N TRP A 33 14.40 14.67 -13.42
CA TRP A 33 14.47 14.44 -14.87
C TRP A 33 13.09 14.36 -15.53
N LEU A 34 12.10 13.76 -14.86
CA LEU A 34 10.71 13.66 -15.34
C LEU A 34 9.94 14.99 -15.26
N ASN A 35 10.40 15.93 -14.43
CA ASN A 35 9.68 17.16 -14.19
C ASN A 35 9.48 17.96 -15.49
N GLY A 36 8.22 18.27 -15.81
CA GLY A 36 7.82 18.96 -17.04
C GLY A 36 7.80 18.10 -18.30
N ARG A 37 8.13 16.80 -18.23
CA ARG A 37 8.01 15.88 -19.37
C ARG A 37 6.57 15.36 -19.53
N PRO A 38 6.15 15.06 -20.76
CA PRO A 38 4.82 14.50 -21.03
C PRO A 38 4.58 13.16 -20.34
N TRP A 39 3.50 13.08 -19.57
CA TRP A 39 3.03 11.85 -18.96
C TRP A 39 2.76 10.78 -20.03
N GLY A 40 3.37 9.61 -19.87
CA GLY A 40 3.33 8.55 -20.88
C GLY A 40 4.54 8.52 -21.81
N SER A 41 5.49 9.47 -21.76
CA SER A 41 6.66 9.47 -22.65
C SER A 41 7.65 8.32 -22.38
N VAL A 42 7.72 7.84 -21.13
CA VAL A 42 8.55 6.70 -20.70
C VAL A 42 7.76 5.67 -19.89
N GLY A 43 6.44 5.74 -19.92
CA GLY A 43 5.54 4.95 -19.07
C GLY A 43 4.40 5.80 -18.50
N ARG A 44 3.26 5.17 -18.25
CA ARG A 44 2.09 5.76 -17.59
C ARG A 44 2.15 5.45 -16.10
N PHE A 45 2.75 6.34 -15.33
CA PHE A 45 2.81 6.21 -13.89
C PHE A 45 2.83 7.58 -13.22
N SER A 46 2.59 7.59 -11.91
CA SER A 46 2.87 8.72 -11.03
C SER A 46 4.03 8.35 -10.11
N LEU A 47 4.96 9.29 -9.88
CA LEU A 47 5.97 9.14 -8.84
C LEU A 47 5.37 9.65 -7.53
N GLN A 48 4.80 8.73 -6.78
CA GLN A 48 4.11 8.99 -5.53
C GLN A 48 4.36 7.82 -4.59
N GLY A 49 4.76 8.13 -3.36
CA GLY A 49 4.93 7.12 -2.32
C GLY A 49 3.59 6.60 -1.82
N GLN A 50 3.52 5.31 -1.55
CA GLN A 50 2.37 4.70 -0.88
C GLN A 50 2.83 3.61 0.09
N PHE A 51 2.04 3.37 1.13
CA PHE A 51 2.29 2.29 2.07
C PHE A 51 1.68 0.98 1.57
N SER A 52 2.17 -0.14 2.10
CA SER A 52 1.74 -1.49 1.72
C SER A 52 0.29 -1.81 2.07
N ASP A 53 -0.35 -1.09 3.00
CA ASP A 53 -1.78 -1.20 3.33
C ASP A 53 -2.70 -0.59 2.28
N GLN A 54 -2.18 0.32 1.45
CA GLN A 54 -2.87 0.88 0.29
C GLN A 54 -2.49 0.19 -1.02
N ALA A 55 -1.57 -0.78 -0.95
CA ALA A 55 -1.18 -1.59 -2.10
C ALA A 55 -2.13 -2.79 -2.28
N PRO A 56 -2.15 -3.43 -3.47
CA PRO A 56 -2.89 -4.67 -3.74
C PRO A 56 -2.33 -5.91 -3.00
N ILE A 57 -2.09 -5.82 -1.68
CA ILE A 57 -1.65 -6.91 -0.82
C ILE A 57 -2.71 -7.13 0.24
N PHE A 58 -3.12 -8.38 0.45
CA PHE A 58 -4.04 -8.71 1.53
C PHE A 58 -3.41 -8.44 2.90
N ASP A 59 -4.09 -7.59 3.69
CA ASP A 59 -3.62 -7.13 5.00
C ASP A 59 -2.14 -6.71 4.98
N GLY A 60 -1.84 -5.75 4.12
CA GLY A 60 -0.47 -5.26 3.90
C GLY A 60 0.07 -4.35 5.00
N SER A 61 -0.74 -3.95 5.99
CA SER A 61 -0.29 -3.02 7.05
C SER A 61 0.94 -3.49 7.84
N PRO A 62 1.09 -4.79 8.19
CA PRO A 62 2.32 -5.32 8.79
C PRO A 62 3.58 -5.25 7.95
N LEU A 63 3.45 -4.95 6.65
CA LEU A 63 4.54 -4.99 5.70
C LEU A 63 5.12 -3.60 5.41
N ARG A 64 4.73 -2.56 6.16
CA ARG A 64 5.23 -1.19 5.92
C ARG A 64 6.75 -1.06 6.05
N ASP A 65 7.38 -1.90 6.87
CA ASP A 65 8.84 -1.99 6.99
C ASP A 65 9.47 -2.87 5.90
N ARG A 66 8.68 -3.52 5.05
CA ARG A 66 9.15 -4.47 4.01
C ARG A 66 9.15 -3.89 2.61
N PHE A 67 8.51 -2.75 2.42
CA PHE A 67 8.37 -2.12 1.12
C PHE A 67 8.68 -0.63 1.15
N SER A 68 9.23 -0.13 0.05
CA SER A 68 9.30 1.28 -0.29
C SER A 68 8.64 1.48 -1.65
N LEU A 69 7.31 1.59 -1.67
CA LEU A 69 6.54 1.77 -2.91
C LEU A 69 6.56 3.25 -3.29
N PHE A 70 7.08 3.55 -4.48
CA PHE A 70 7.35 4.93 -4.92
C PHE A 70 6.75 5.27 -6.28
N MET A 71 6.12 4.29 -6.95
CA MET A 71 5.51 4.48 -8.25
C MET A 71 4.13 3.83 -8.28
N ARG A 72 3.14 4.59 -8.77
CA ARG A 72 1.73 4.17 -8.87
C ARG A 72 1.27 4.17 -10.32
N LEU A 73 0.65 3.07 -10.73
CA LEU A 73 0.12 2.88 -12.07
C LEU A 73 -1.38 3.21 -12.14
N PRO A 74 -1.92 3.57 -13.32
CA PRO A 74 -3.32 3.97 -13.51
C PRO A 74 -4.35 2.90 -13.15
N ASP A 75 -3.98 1.64 -13.32
CA ASP A 75 -4.78 0.47 -12.92
C ASP A 75 -4.87 0.28 -11.39
N GLY A 76 -4.10 1.05 -10.62
CA GLY A 76 -4.01 0.93 -9.16
C GLY A 76 -2.85 0.04 -8.69
N SER A 77 -2.06 -0.49 -9.62
CA SER A 77 -0.85 -1.24 -9.32
C SER A 77 0.24 -0.35 -8.73
N ALA A 78 1.15 -0.95 -7.98
CA ALA A 78 2.23 -0.26 -7.29
C ALA A 78 3.59 -0.88 -7.59
N VAL A 79 4.62 -0.06 -7.67
CA VAL A 79 5.99 -0.48 -7.95
C VAL A 79 6.93 0.12 -6.91
N GLY A 80 7.87 -0.70 -6.42
CA GLY A 80 8.89 -0.22 -5.50
C GLY A 80 9.85 -1.28 -4.98
N GLY A 81 10.69 -0.89 -4.02
CA GLY A 81 11.68 -1.76 -3.40
C GLY A 81 11.03 -2.75 -2.43
N TRP A 82 11.51 -4.00 -2.44
CA TRP A 82 11.13 -5.03 -1.48
C TRP A 82 12.32 -5.52 -0.67
N TYR A 83 12.27 -5.33 0.64
CA TYR A 83 13.36 -5.66 1.56
C TYR A 83 13.30 -7.13 2.06
N GLY A 84 12.19 -7.84 1.87
CA GLY A 84 12.07 -9.24 2.28
C GLY A 84 12.13 -9.40 3.80
N ALA A 85 12.85 -10.41 4.31
CA ALA A 85 12.88 -10.71 5.74
C ALA A 85 13.73 -9.75 6.60
N GLY A 86 14.43 -8.76 6.02
CA GLY A 86 15.22 -7.78 6.76
C GLY A 86 15.49 -6.48 5.99
N LEU A 87 15.88 -5.42 6.70
CA LEU A 87 16.29 -4.12 6.14
C LEU A 87 17.79 -4.06 5.81
N ASP A 88 18.44 -5.20 5.64
CA ASP A 88 19.90 -5.35 5.47
C ASP A 88 20.39 -5.05 4.04
N ARG A 89 19.48 -4.67 3.14
CA ARG A 89 19.77 -4.40 1.74
C ARG A 89 19.71 -2.91 1.45
N ASP A 90 20.87 -2.33 1.16
CA ASP A 90 20.97 -0.95 0.66
C ASP A 90 20.33 -0.79 -0.74
N ASN A 91 20.26 -1.89 -1.52
CA ASN A 91 19.67 -1.91 -2.85
C ASN A 91 18.67 -3.09 -2.97
N PRO A 92 17.40 -2.90 -2.57
CA PRO A 92 16.40 -3.96 -2.68
C PRO A 92 16.00 -4.21 -4.15
N PRO A 93 15.60 -5.45 -4.51
CA PRO A 93 14.97 -5.69 -5.79
C PRO A 93 13.69 -4.86 -5.93
N ILE A 94 13.40 -4.45 -7.16
CA ILE A 94 12.17 -3.75 -7.50
C ILE A 94 11.11 -4.77 -7.87
N VAL A 95 9.95 -4.65 -7.22
CA VAL A 95 8.80 -5.50 -7.44
C VAL A 95 7.60 -4.69 -7.90
N GLY A 96 6.69 -5.39 -8.59
CA GLY A 96 5.37 -4.89 -8.97
C GLY A 96 4.28 -5.62 -8.20
N LEU A 97 3.31 -4.85 -7.71
CA LEU A 97 2.09 -5.29 -7.04
C LEU A 97 0.87 -4.90 -7.90
N GLY A 98 0.30 -5.87 -8.60
CA GLY A 98 -0.77 -5.70 -9.56
C GLY A 98 -2.14 -5.57 -8.90
N SER A 99 -3.00 -4.68 -9.40
CA SER A 99 -4.36 -4.46 -8.85
C SER A 99 -5.24 -5.72 -8.86
N GLU A 100 -4.98 -6.63 -9.81
CA GLU A 100 -5.69 -7.91 -9.98
C GLU A 100 -4.99 -9.09 -9.28
N GLY A 101 -3.98 -8.82 -8.46
CA GLY A 101 -3.22 -9.84 -7.72
C GLY A 101 -2.02 -10.42 -8.48
N ASP A 102 -1.58 -9.77 -9.56
CA ASP A 102 -0.33 -10.10 -10.24
C ASP A 102 0.88 -9.63 -9.42
N TYR A 103 1.87 -10.50 -9.21
CA TYR A 103 3.09 -10.15 -8.49
C TYR A 103 4.32 -10.56 -9.31
N GLU A 104 5.24 -9.62 -9.49
CA GLU A 104 6.45 -9.84 -10.29
C GLU A 104 7.67 -9.12 -9.69
N LEU A 105 8.84 -9.75 -9.78
CA LEU A 105 10.13 -9.08 -9.60
C LEU A 105 10.49 -8.41 -10.92
N LEU A 106 10.36 -7.08 -10.97
CA LEU A 106 10.53 -6.30 -12.19
C LEU A 106 11.99 -6.08 -12.54
N ALA A 107 12.83 -5.83 -11.55
CA ALA A 107 14.26 -5.60 -11.71
C ALA A 107 15.05 -5.94 -10.44
N PRO A 108 16.35 -6.27 -10.54
CA PRO A 108 17.20 -6.53 -9.38
C PRO A 108 17.54 -5.28 -8.57
N SER A 109 17.34 -4.09 -9.13
CA SER A 109 17.69 -2.79 -8.52
C SER A 109 16.93 -1.64 -9.18
N LEU A 110 16.99 -0.44 -8.58
CA LEU A 110 16.42 0.77 -9.17
C LEU A 110 17.06 1.11 -10.53
N ASP A 111 18.38 1.05 -10.65
CA ASP A 111 19.07 1.20 -11.95
C ASP A 111 18.56 0.19 -12.98
N GLY A 112 18.37 -1.06 -12.56
CA GLY A 112 17.83 -2.12 -13.42
C GLY A 112 16.42 -1.81 -13.90
N LEU A 113 15.56 -1.24 -13.04
CA LEU A 113 14.22 -0.79 -13.44
C LEU A 113 14.30 0.33 -14.48
N LEU A 114 15.13 1.35 -14.25
CA LEU A 114 15.28 2.48 -15.17
C LEU A 114 15.84 2.02 -16.51
N ALA A 115 16.81 1.11 -16.51
CA ALA A 115 17.30 0.47 -17.73
C ALA A 115 16.19 -0.34 -18.43
N LYS A 116 15.32 -1.04 -17.70
CA LYS A 116 14.17 -1.76 -18.26
C LYS A 116 13.12 -0.82 -18.88
N LEU A 117 12.90 0.37 -18.29
CA LEU A 117 12.10 1.45 -18.90
C LEU A 117 12.68 1.90 -20.24
N THR A 118 14.01 2.07 -20.33
CA THR A 118 14.64 2.46 -21.61
C THR A 118 14.50 1.42 -22.71
N SER A 119 14.54 0.13 -22.36
CA SER A 119 14.45 -0.97 -23.31
C SER A 119 13.00 -1.40 -23.60
N GLN A 120 12.03 -0.88 -22.85
CA GLN A 120 10.59 -1.16 -22.96
C GLN A 120 10.23 -2.64 -22.80
N GLN A 121 11.09 -3.42 -22.11
CA GLN A 121 10.96 -4.87 -21.97
C GLN A 121 10.02 -5.24 -20.82
N PHE A 122 8.74 -4.89 -20.94
CA PHE A 122 7.70 -5.29 -19.98
C PHE A 122 6.70 -6.25 -20.60
N ASP A 123 6.23 -7.19 -19.79
CA ASP A 123 5.14 -8.10 -20.15
C ASP A 123 3.80 -7.36 -20.18
N LYS A 124 2.77 -8.05 -20.68
CA LYS A 124 1.42 -7.47 -20.85
C LYS A 124 0.84 -6.95 -19.52
N ALA A 125 1.10 -7.65 -18.41
CA ALA A 125 0.64 -7.27 -17.07
C ALA A 125 1.19 -5.90 -16.64
N TRP A 126 2.36 -5.51 -17.15
CA TRP A 126 3.05 -4.26 -16.82
C TRP A 126 3.13 -3.31 -18.02
N SER A 127 2.16 -3.40 -18.94
CA SER A 127 2.12 -2.56 -20.14
C SER A 127 2.00 -1.07 -19.84
N ASP A 128 1.51 -0.69 -18.65
CA ASP A 128 1.52 0.70 -18.20
C ASP A 128 2.94 1.26 -18.00
N LEU A 129 3.96 0.42 -17.82
CA LEU A 129 5.37 0.85 -17.79
C LEU A 129 5.95 1.09 -19.19
N LYS A 130 5.19 0.89 -20.26
CA LYS A 130 5.59 1.24 -21.63
C LYS A 130 5.10 2.64 -22.01
N PRO A 131 5.83 3.33 -22.91
CA PRO A 131 5.36 4.59 -23.46
C PRO A 131 3.96 4.48 -24.08
N HIS A 132 3.17 5.54 -23.97
CA HIS A 132 1.84 5.59 -24.54
C HIS A 132 1.90 5.94 -26.03
N ASP A 133 1.17 5.21 -26.87
CA ASP A 133 1.22 5.35 -28.34
C ASP A 133 0.90 6.77 -28.85
N GLU A 134 0.11 7.55 -28.09
CA GLU A 134 -0.27 8.92 -28.45
C GLU A 134 0.71 10.00 -27.95
N VAL A 135 1.82 9.62 -27.32
CA VAL A 135 2.81 10.54 -26.74
C VAL A 135 4.18 10.24 -27.35
N GLU A 136 4.96 11.28 -27.63
CA GLU A 136 6.32 11.12 -28.14
C GLU A 136 7.16 10.33 -27.13
N CYS A 137 7.71 9.21 -27.61
CA CYS A 137 8.54 8.32 -26.81
C CYS A 137 9.87 9.01 -26.48
N GLN A 138 10.23 9.05 -25.19
CA GLN A 138 11.47 9.67 -24.71
C GLN A 138 12.43 8.67 -24.05
N THR A 139 12.33 7.38 -24.40
CA THR A 139 13.18 6.34 -23.81
C THR A 139 14.65 6.46 -24.22
N ASP A 140 14.94 7.05 -25.38
CA ASP A 140 16.30 7.34 -25.83
C ASP A 140 16.95 8.48 -25.02
N GLU A 141 16.18 9.51 -24.69
CA GLU A 141 16.59 10.60 -23.78
C GLU A 141 16.83 10.05 -22.38
N LEU A 142 15.97 9.15 -21.90
CA LEU A 142 16.15 8.48 -20.62
C LEU A 142 17.44 7.66 -20.61
N ALA A 143 17.72 6.92 -21.68
CA ALA A 143 18.94 6.13 -21.81
C ALA A 143 20.20 7.02 -21.78
N LYS A 144 20.19 8.16 -22.48
CA LYS A 144 21.29 9.13 -22.46
C LYS A 144 21.50 9.73 -21.07
N TRP A 145 20.40 10.08 -20.39
CA TRP A 145 20.47 10.61 -19.02
C TRP A 145 21.02 9.57 -18.04
N LEU A 146 20.53 8.33 -18.08
CA LEU A 146 20.99 7.24 -17.21
C LEU A 146 22.46 6.87 -17.44
N ALA A 147 22.93 6.96 -18.69
CA ALA A 147 24.35 6.77 -19.03
C ALA A 147 25.25 7.88 -18.45
N GLY A 148 24.72 9.08 -18.26
CA GLY A 148 25.43 10.23 -17.69
C GLY A 148 25.49 10.26 -16.16
N GLN A 149 24.79 9.35 -15.47
CA GLN A 149 24.77 9.30 -13.99
C GLN A 149 26.12 8.81 -13.41
N PRO A 150 26.59 9.38 -12.29
CA PRO A 150 27.85 9.00 -11.68
C PRO A 150 27.83 7.54 -11.22
N ILE A 151 28.94 6.83 -11.49
CA ILE A 151 29.09 5.39 -11.21
C ILE A 151 28.97 5.07 -9.70
N GLY A 152 29.13 6.05 -8.81
CA GLY A 152 29.02 5.87 -7.36
C GLY A 152 27.60 5.63 -6.83
N ASP A 153 26.57 6.03 -7.59
CA ASP A 153 25.15 5.76 -7.27
C ASP A 153 24.60 4.50 -7.97
N LYS A 154 25.36 3.97 -8.93
CA LYS A 154 25.15 2.60 -9.44
C LYS A 154 25.68 1.67 -8.36
N ALA A 155 24.85 1.40 -7.35
CA ALA A 155 25.11 0.34 -6.38
C ALA A 155 25.59 -0.85 -7.20
N ALA A 156 26.85 -1.27 -6.94
CA ALA A 156 27.58 -2.21 -7.78
C ALA A 156 26.59 -3.27 -8.27
N CYS A 157 26.43 -3.38 -9.59
CA CYS A 157 25.80 -4.55 -10.17
C CYS A 157 26.59 -5.72 -9.59
N ASP A 158 26.05 -6.37 -8.57
CA ASP A 158 26.62 -7.59 -8.06
C ASP A 158 26.41 -8.58 -9.21
N ASP A 159 27.41 -8.67 -10.08
CA ASP A 159 27.51 -9.59 -11.21
C ASP A 159 27.58 -11.06 -10.73
N GLY A 160 27.45 -11.30 -9.42
CA GLY A 160 27.06 -12.58 -8.89
C GLY A 160 25.56 -12.77 -9.14
N ALA A 161 25.21 -13.83 -9.85
CA ALA A 161 23.87 -14.40 -9.85
C ALA A 161 23.47 -14.84 -8.43
N ALA A 162 23.28 -13.87 -7.53
CA ALA A 162 22.56 -14.06 -6.30
C ALA A 162 21.16 -14.47 -6.73
N GLU A 163 20.77 -15.68 -6.33
CA GLU A 163 19.45 -16.24 -6.59
C GLU A 163 18.41 -15.18 -6.22
N LEU A 164 17.72 -14.65 -7.23
CA LEU A 164 16.75 -13.59 -7.02
C LEU A 164 15.72 -14.10 -6.00
N PRO A 165 15.39 -13.29 -4.97
CA PRO A 165 14.53 -13.75 -3.91
C PRO A 165 13.15 -14.12 -4.46
N ASP A 166 12.56 -15.19 -3.94
CA ASP A 166 11.23 -15.65 -4.34
C ASP A 166 10.13 -14.73 -3.80
N PHE A 167 9.92 -13.63 -4.53
CA PHE A 167 8.91 -12.64 -4.21
C PHE A 167 7.49 -13.20 -4.34
N ARG A 168 7.23 -14.00 -5.38
CA ARG A 168 5.91 -14.57 -5.60
C ARG A 168 5.54 -15.53 -4.48
N GLY A 169 6.43 -16.46 -4.14
CA GLY A 169 6.22 -17.39 -3.02
C GLY A 169 6.06 -16.67 -1.69
N PHE A 170 6.76 -15.54 -1.48
CA PHE A 170 6.55 -14.69 -0.30
C PHE A 170 5.13 -14.13 -0.25
N VAL A 171 4.64 -13.48 -1.31
CA VAL A 171 3.30 -12.85 -1.31
C VAL A 171 2.18 -13.88 -1.24
N GLU A 172 2.31 -15.01 -1.94
CA GLU A 172 1.34 -16.11 -1.87
C GLU A 172 1.28 -16.72 -0.47
N LYS A 173 2.45 -16.97 0.14
CA LYS A 173 2.52 -17.46 1.52
C LYS A 173 1.93 -16.45 2.49
N TRP A 174 2.29 -15.16 2.37
CA TRP A 174 1.75 -14.10 3.20
C TRP A 174 0.23 -14.05 3.13
N SER A 175 -0.32 -14.00 1.92
CA SER A 175 -1.78 -13.91 1.71
C SER A 175 -2.51 -15.09 2.33
N ARG A 176 -2.03 -16.33 2.10
CA ARG A 176 -2.60 -17.53 2.70
C ARG A 176 -2.51 -17.51 4.23
N ASP A 177 -1.34 -17.21 4.78
CA ASP A 177 -1.13 -17.20 6.23
C ASP A 177 -2.00 -16.13 6.92
N ARG A 178 -2.21 -14.97 6.27
CA ARG A 178 -3.10 -13.91 6.78
C ARG A 178 -4.57 -14.28 6.64
N GLU A 179 -4.98 -14.89 5.54
CA GLU A 179 -6.35 -15.42 5.38
C GLU A 179 -6.65 -16.44 6.48
N ASP A 180 -5.75 -17.40 6.69
CA ASP A 180 -5.87 -18.41 7.74
C ASP A 180 -5.88 -17.77 9.14
N TYR A 181 -5.02 -16.78 9.38
CA TYR A 181 -5.00 -16.05 10.64
C TYR A 181 -6.35 -15.38 10.93
N TRP A 182 -6.90 -14.62 9.98
CA TRP A 182 -8.17 -13.91 10.19
C TRP A 182 -9.38 -14.85 10.23
N ALA A 183 -9.36 -15.93 9.46
CA ALA A 183 -10.41 -16.95 9.48
C ALA A 183 -10.51 -17.64 10.86
N ASN A 184 -9.38 -17.79 11.56
CA ASN A 184 -9.30 -18.43 12.88
C ASN A 184 -9.23 -17.42 14.05
N HIS A 185 -9.26 -16.12 13.77
CA HIS A 185 -9.09 -15.10 14.79
C HIS A 185 -10.32 -15.00 15.70
N ARG A 186 -10.12 -15.13 17.02
CA ARG A 186 -11.22 -15.14 18.01
C ARG A 186 -12.13 -13.91 17.90
N LEU A 187 -11.54 -12.71 17.79
CA LEU A 187 -12.33 -11.47 17.67
C LEU A 187 -13.09 -11.39 16.33
N MET A 188 -12.57 -11.98 15.25
CA MET A 188 -13.28 -12.00 13.95
C MET A 188 -14.44 -12.97 13.97
N ALA A 189 -14.27 -14.14 14.60
CA ALA A 189 -15.35 -15.10 14.80
C ALA A 189 -16.49 -14.49 15.65
N GLU A 190 -16.15 -13.79 16.72
CA GLU A 190 -17.14 -13.10 17.56
C GLU A 190 -17.83 -11.94 16.83
N LEU A 191 -17.09 -11.19 16.01
CA LEU A 191 -17.64 -10.14 15.15
C LEU A 191 -18.63 -10.73 14.13
N GLY A 192 -18.28 -11.83 13.47
CA GLY A 192 -19.15 -12.54 12.54
C GLY A 192 -20.43 -13.04 13.20
N TRP A 193 -20.34 -13.56 14.43
CA TRP A 193 -21.50 -14.00 15.21
C TRP A 193 -22.43 -12.83 15.57
N ARG A 194 -21.89 -11.70 16.05
CA ARG A 194 -22.68 -10.50 16.38
C ARG A 194 -23.35 -9.89 15.15
N LEU A 195 -22.77 -10.07 13.96
CA LEU A 195 -23.29 -9.55 12.69
C LEU A 195 -24.07 -10.57 11.86
N ALA A 196 -24.47 -11.71 12.44
CA ALA A 196 -25.13 -12.79 11.69
C ALA A 196 -26.43 -12.33 10.98
N ALA A 197 -27.13 -11.32 11.50
CA ALA A 197 -28.31 -10.73 10.86
C ALA A 197 -28.00 -10.08 9.49
N HIS A 198 -26.74 -9.73 9.24
CA HIS A 198 -26.27 -9.09 8.02
C HIS A 198 -25.58 -10.06 7.05
N LEU A 199 -25.67 -11.37 7.30
CA LEU A 199 -25.14 -12.37 6.37
C LEU A 199 -25.71 -12.13 4.96
N PRO A 200 -24.85 -12.14 3.92
CA PRO A 200 -25.29 -11.89 2.57
C PRO A 200 -26.31 -12.94 2.15
N LYS A 201 -27.42 -12.50 1.53
CA LYS A 201 -28.49 -13.37 1.00
C LYS A 201 -28.07 -14.15 -0.26
N GLY A 202 -26.85 -13.92 -0.72
CA GLY A 202 -26.26 -14.54 -1.89
C GLY A 202 -26.06 -16.04 -1.73
N LYS A 203 -25.76 -16.73 -2.84
CA LYS A 203 -25.50 -18.17 -2.87
C LYS A 203 -24.08 -18.51 -3.27
N LYS A 204 -23.29 -17.50 -3.66
CA LYS A 204 -21.93 -17.69 -4.13
C LYS A 204 -20.97 -17.52 -2.95
N PRO A 205 -19.88 -18.29 -2.89
CA PRO A 205 -18.90 -18.17 -1.80
C PRO A 205 -18.27 -16.78 -1.65
N TRP A 206 -18.25 -15.99 -2.73
CA TRP A 206 -17.70 -14.63 -2.75
C TRP A 206 -18.74 -13.53 -2.48
N ASP A 207 -20.00 -13.89 -2.26
CA ASP A 207 -21.02 -12.92 -1.84
C ASP A 207 -20.66 -12.42 -0.43
N LYS A 208 -20.59 -11.10 -0.25
CA LYS A 208 -20.21 -10.48 1.03
C LYS A 208 -20.99 -9.21 1.32
N THR A 209 -21.34 -9.02 2.58
CA THR A 209 -21.82 -7.73 3.10
C THR A 209 -20.61 -6.90 3.52
N ARG A 210 -20.52 -5.65 3.06
CA ARG A 210 -19.37 -4.79 3.32
C ARG A 210 -19.68 -3.83 4.46
N PHE A 211 -18.71 -3.65 5.34
CA PHE A 211 -18.78 -2.74 6.48
C PHE A 211 -17.59 -1.79 6.48
N GLU A 212 -17.81 -0.62 7.06
CA GLU A 212 -16.80 0.38 7.36
C GLU A 212 -16.94 0.80 8.81
N VAL A 213 -15.82 0.86 9.52
CA VAL A 213 -15.75 1.30 10.91
C VAL A 213 -14.67 2.37 11.02
N ALA A 214 -14.97 3.45 11.73
CA ALA A 214 -14.04 4.51 12.07
C ALA A 214 -13.94 4.63 13.59
N ILE A 215 -12.72 4.62 14.13
CA ILE A 215 -12.45 4.79 15.56
C ILE A 215 -11.27 5.73 15.75
N VAL A 216 -11.49 6.85 16.44
CA VAL A 216 -10.47 7.86 16.75
C VAL A 216 -10.69 8.37 18.16
N GLY A 217 -9.75 8.10 19.06
CA GLY A 217 -9.92 8.37 20.49
C GLY A 217 -11.24 7.78 21.01
N LYS A 218 -12.11 8.64 21.53
CA LYS A 218 -13.47 8.28 21.99
C LYS A 218 -14.52 8.25 20.88
N GLN A 219 -14.23 8.80 19.70
CA GLN A 219 -15.16 8.77 18.57
C GLN A 219 -15.23 7.36 17.97
N TYR A 220 -16.44 6.98 17.59
CA TYR A 220 -16.76 5.69 17.01
C TYR A 220 -17.94 5.82 16.05
N GLU A 221 -17.83 5.18 14.89
CA GLU A 221 -18.96 4.96 13.99
C GLU A 221 -18.74 3.69 13.18
N ALA A 222 -19.81 2.93 12.97
CA ALA A 222 -19.81 1.78 12.07
C ALA A 222 -20.99 1.88 11.10
N ARG A 223 -20.73 1.51 9.85
CA ARG A 223 -21.69 1.57 8.74
C ARG A 223 -21.67 0.27 7.94
N VAL A 224 -22.83 -0.11 7.43
CA VAL A 224 -23.00 -1.15 6.42
C VAL A 224 -23.14 -0.49 5.04
N LEU A 225 -22.61 -1.10 3.98
CA LEU A 225 -22.50 -0.50 2.64
C LEU A 225 -23.45 -1.12 1.60
N THR A 226 -24.57 -1.74 2.01
CA THR A 226 -25.46 -2.50 1.10
C THR A 226 -26.10 -1.62 0.01
N LEU A 227 -26.47 -0.39 0.33
CA LEU A 227 -27.02 0.61 -0.61
C LEU A 227 -26.38 1.98 -0.38
N GLY A 228 -25.06 1.98 -0.16
CA GLY A 228 -24.33 3.12 0.38
C GLY A 228 -24.24 3.08 1.91
N PRO A 229 -23.57 4.07 2.53
CA PRO A 229 -23.28 4.06 3.96
C PRO A 229 -24.53 4.20 4.81
N GLN A 230 -24.84 3.20 5.63
CA GLN A 230 -26.02 3.16 6.49
C GLN A 230 -25.65 2.74 7.91
N PRO A 231 -26.26 3.34 8.96
CA PRO A 231 -26.13 2.83 10.31
C PRO A 231 -26.80 1.46 10.43
N PHE A 232 -26.39 0.65 11.40
CA PHE A 232 -27.01 -0.62 11.74
C PHE A 232 -27.12 -0.80 13.25
N GLU A 233 -28.10 -1.58 13.71
CA GLU A 233 -28.50 -1.69 15.13
C GLU A 233 -27.36 -2.23 16.00
N GLU A 234 -26.60 -3.19 15.49
CA GLU A 234 -25.55 -3.88 16.22
C GLU A 234 -24.25 -3.06 16.34
N ALA A 235 -24.17 -1.85 15.75
CA ALA A 235 -22.96 -1.04 15.73
C ALA A 235 -22.41 -0.79 17.14
N ALA A 236 -23.25 -0.35 18.07
CA ALA A 236 -22.83 -0.13 19.47
C ALA A 236 -22.36 -1.44 20.14
N SER A 237 -22.93 -2.59 19.75
CA SER A 237 -22.57 -3.87 20.35
C SER A 237 -21.17 -4.34 19.94
N ILE A 238 -20.65 -3.93 18.79
CA ILE A 238 -19.33 -4.38 18.30
C ILE A 238 -18.19 -3.41 18.68
N GLU A 239 -18.49 -2.22 19.21
CA GLU A 239 -17.48 -1.20 19.51
C GLU A 239 -16.38 -1.70 20.45
N SER A 240 -16.75 -2.31 21.59
CA SER A 240 -15.77 -2.80 22.57
C SER A 240 -14.83 -3.84 21.97
N LEU A 241 -15.37 -4.75 21.15
CA LEU A 241 -14.64 -5.80 20.45
C LEU A 241 -13.60 -5.20 19.49
N LEU A 242 -13.96 -4.15 18.77
CA LEU A 242 -13.07 -3.47 17.83
C LEU A 242 -12.00 -2.63 18.55
N ARG A 243 -12.31 -2.06 19.71
CA ARG A 243 -11.31 -1.40 20.56
C ARG A 243 -10.30 -2.39 21.14
N ASP A 244 -10.75 -3.58 21.53
CA ASP A 244 -9.85 -4.66 21.94
C ASP A 244 -8.95 -5.11 20.78
N LEU A 245 -9.49 -5.23 19.56
CA LEU A 245 -8.72 -5.51 18.35
C LEU A 245 -7.67 -4.44 18.08
N ARG A 246 -8.02 -3.14 18.18
CA ARG A 246 -7.05 -2.02 18.06
C ARG A 246 -5.89 -2.20 19.02
N GLU A 247 -6.18 -2.57 20.26
CA GLU A 247 -5.15 -2.74 21.29
C GLU A 247 -4.31 -4.00 21.09
N GLU A 248 -4.91 -5.10 20.63
CA GLU A 248 -4.21 -6.33 20.27
C GLU A 248 -3.22 -6.07 19.12
N MET A 249 -3.67 -5.41 18.05
CA MET A 249 -2.82 -5.07 16.91
C MET A 249 -1.70 -4.09 17.29
N ARG A 250 -2.00 -3.05 18.08
CA ARG A 250 -0.97 -2.13 18.60
C ARG A 250 0.10 -2.85 19.41
N LYS A 251 -0.26 -3.88 20.18
CA LYS A 251 0.73 -4.66 20.94
C LYS A 251 1.58 -5.54 20.03
N ALA A 252 1.00 -6.07 18.95
CA ALA A 252 1.71 -6.89 17.98
C ALA A 252 2.69 -6.07 17.13
N GLN A 253 2.30 -4.85 16.74
CA GLN A 253 3.06 -3.93 15.89
C GLN A 253 2.96 -2.49 16.42
N PRO A 254 3.72 -2.16 17.49
CA PRO A 254 3.64 -0.87 18.14
C PRO A 254 3.98 0.30 17.22
N GLU A 255 4.85 0.09 16.23
CA GLU A 255 5.31 1.08 15.26
C GLU A 255 4.22 1.60 14.32
N LEU A 256 3.14 0.84 14.08
CA LEU A 256 1.99 1.31 13.29
C LEU A 256 1.06 2.23 14.11
N GLY A 257 1.14 2.15 15.44
CA GLY A 257 0.20 2.80 16.34
C GLY A 257 -1.20 2.19 16.24
N LEU A 258 -2.22 3.04 16.21
CA LEU A 258 -3.62 2.61 16.14
C LEU A 258 -4.20 2.96 14.77
N TRP A 259 -4.86 1.99 14.13
CA TRP A 259 -5.62 2.25 12.91
C TRP A 259 -6.79 3.21 13.18
N HIS A 260 -7.17 3.98 12.18
CA HIS A 260 -8.25 4.97 12.24
C HIS A 260 -9.55 4.45 11.65
N ALA A 261 -9.45 3.58 10.64
CA ALA A 261 -10.60 2.91 10.07
C ALA A 261 -10.31 1.44 9.76
N MET A 262 -11.37 0.65 9.68
CA MET A 262 -11.36 -0.74 9.29
C MET A 262 -12.48 -0.96 8.28
N LYS A 263 -12.16 -1.57 7.15
CA LYS A 263 -13.12 -2.03 6.15
C LYS A 263 -13.11 -3.54 6.17
N PHE A 264 -14.28 -4.18 6.17
CA PHE A 264 -14.32 -5.64 6.16
C PHE A 264 -15.50 -6.20 5.38
N GLY A 265 -15.33 -7.43 4.89
CA GLY A 265 -16.39 -8.22 4.30
C GLY A 265 -16.84 -9.31 5.25
N LEU A 266 -18.16 -9.41 5.47
CA LEU A 266 -18.82 -10.57 6.08
C LEU A 266 -19.29 -11.50 4.98
N TYR A 267 -18.70 -12.69 4.91
CA TYR A 267 -18.99 -13.70 3.89
C TYR A 267 -20.15 -14.61 4.30
N VAL A 268 -20.71 -15.35 3.33
CA VAL A 268 -21.85 -16.28 3.53
C VAL A 268 -21.62 -17.33 4.63
N ASP A 269 -20.37 -17.70 4.89
CA ASP A 269 -19.96 -18.68 5.90
C ASP A 269 -19.65 -18.04 7.27
N GLY A 270 -19.93 -16.74 7.43
CA GLY A 270 -19.68 -16.00 8.65
C GLY A 270 -18.24 -15.51 8.82
N ARG A 271 -17.33 -15.81 7.89
CA ARG A 271 -15.96 -15.29 7.95
C ARG A 271 -15.95 -13.78 7.77
N VAL A 272 -15.09 -13.11 8.54
CA VAL A 272 -14.84 -11.67 8.44
C VAL A 272 -13.41 -11.44 7.99
N MET A 273 -13.24 -10.83 6.81
CA MET A 273 -11.91 -10.49 6.27
C MET A 273 -11.68 -8.97 6.40
N PRO A 274 -10.77 -8.53 7.29
CA PRO A 274 -10.54 -7.12 7.55
C PRO A 274 -9.46 -6.50 6.66
N ASN A 275 -9.52 -5.19 6.49
CA ASN A 275 -8.46 -4.32 6.01
C ASN A 275 -8.44 -3.05 6.89
N PHE A 276 -7.26 -2.56 7.22
CA PHE A 276 -7.06 -1.48 8.20
C PHE A 276 -6.41 -0.27 7.54
N GLU A 277 -6.86 0.92 7.94
CA GLU A 277 -6.41 2.20 7.39
C GLU A 277 -5.81 3.03 8.53
N TYR A 278 -4.55 3.43 8.36
CA TYR A 278 -3.80 4.19 9.37
C TYR A 278 -3.49 5.62 8.92
N ASP A 279 -3.71 5.98 7.66
CA ASP A 279 -3.25 7.27 7.11
C ASP A 279 -4.37 8.21 6.70
N VAL A 280 -5.53 7.68 6.30
CA VAL A 280 -6.66 8.53 5.92
C VAL A 280 -7.43 9.01 7.15
N ARG A 281 -7.68 10.31 7.23
CA ARG A 281 -8.54 10.90 8.26
C ARG A 281 -9.98 10.41 8.04
N PRO A 282 -10.58 9.64 8.96
CA PRO A 282 -11.90 9.09 8.74
C PRO A 282 -12.99 10.16 8.91
N ILE A 283 -14.13 9.91 8.30
CA ILE A 283 -15.35 10.71 8.49
C ILE A 283 -16.22 10.04 9.55
N ILE A 284 -16.50 10.77 10.64
CA ILE A 284 -17.34 10.31 11.75
C ILE A 284 -18.50 11.31 11.93
N GLY A 285 -19.74 10.82 11.84
CA GLY A 285 -20.93 11.66 11.96
C GLY A 285 -21.09 12.68 10.82
N GLY A 286 -20.56 12.35 9.64
CA GLY A 286 -20.57 13.23 8.47
C GLY A 286 -19.43 14.25 8.41
N GLU A 287 -18.63 14.37 9.47
CA GLU A 287 -17.53 15.32 9.58
C GLU A 287 -16.18 14.61 9.72
N PRO A 288 -15.05 15.22 9.31
CA PRO A 288 -13.73 14.69 9.59
C PRO A 288 -13.49 14.50 11.09
N ALA A 289 -12.96 13.33 11.49
CA ALA A 289 -12.69 13.01 12.89
C ALA A 289 -11.85 14.09 13.60
N GLN A 290 -12.10 14.33 14.88
CA GLN A 290 -11.51 15.43 15.63
C GLN A 290 -9.99 15.25 15.79
N LEU A 291 -9.23 16.32 15.51
CA LEU A 291 -7.77 16.29 15.64
C LEU A 291 -7.32 16.06 17.08
N SER A 292 -8.06 16.56 18.08
CA SER A 292 -7.76 16.34 19.49
C SER A 292 -7.80 14.86 19.87
N GLU A 293 -8.79 14.12 19.36
CA GLU A 293 -8.95 12.69 19.60
C GLU A 293 -7.86 11.88 18.87
N ALA A 294 -7.53 12.26 17.63
CA ALA A 294 -6.44 11.62 16.89
C ALA A 294 -5.06 11.86 17.54
N LYS A 295 -4.82 13.08 18.05
CA LYS A 295 -3.58 13.41 18.77
C LYS A 295 -3.48 12.66 20.11
N ALA A 296 -4.60 12.42 20.79
CA ALA A 296 -4.62 11.58 21.98
C ALA A 296 -4.28 10.12 21.66
N ASP A 297 -4.81 9.57 20.54
CA ASP A 297 -4.42 8.25 20.05
C ASP A 297 -2.92 8.18 19.70
N LEU A 298 -2.38 9.18 19.00
CA LEU A 298 -0.95 9.24 18.67
C LEU A 298 -0.05 9.33 19.92
N ALA A 299 -0.44 10.12 20.93
CA ALA A 299 0.29 10.21 22.19
C ALA A 299 0.30 8.87 22.97
N ARG A 300 -0.80 8.11 22.90
CA ARG A 300 -0.93 6.79 23.52
C ARG A 300 -0.19 5.69 22.77
N ALA A 301 -0.17 5.79 21.43
CA ALA A 301 0.39 4.81 20.52
C ALA A 301 1.26 5.54 19.47
N PRO A 302 2.46 5.99 19.88
CA PRO A 302 3.34 6.75 19.00
C PRO A 302 3.83 5.87 17.84
N ARG A 303 4.00 6.51 16.69
CA ARG A 303 4.58 5.93 15.46
C ARG A 303 5.75 6.80 14.99
N PRO A 304 6.66 6.28 14.14
CA PRO A 304 7.74 7.06 13.57
C PRO A 304 7.22 8.36 12.93
N GLU A 305 7.93 9.48 13.10
CA GLU A 305 7.49 10.81 12.65
C GLU A 305 7.13 10.83 11.15
N ARG A 306 7.94 10.17 10.32
CA ARG A 306 7.68 10.05 8.87
C ARG A 306 6.43 9.23 8.50
N TRP A 307 5.89 8.44 9.43
CA TRP A 307 4.66 7.68 9.26
C TRP A 307 3.46 8.35 9.96
N VAL A 308 3.65 9.53 10.56
CA VAL A 308 2.54 10.34 11.04
C VAL A 308 1.86 11.00 9.83
N PRO A 309 0.56 10.78 9.61
CA PRO A 309 -0.13 11.37 8.48
C PRO A 309 -0.09 12.90 8.51
N LYS A 310 0.06 13.57 7.35
CA LYS A 310 0.18 15.03 7.25
C LYS A 310 -0.97 15.80 7.93
N TRP A 311 -2.17 15.23 7.97
CA TRP A 311 -3.33 15.87 8.63
C TRP A 311 -3.26 15.82 10.17
N LEU A 312 -2.42 14.94 10.72
CA LEU A 312 -2.25 14.71 12.15
C LEU A 312 -0.99 15.36 12.73
N ALA A 313 0.00 15.64 11.86
CA ALA A 313 1.23 16.37 12.19
C ALA A 313 0.97 17.76 12.80
#